data_AF-A0A8G2A2U4-F1
#
_entry.id   AF-A0A8G2A2U4-F1
#
_cell.length_a   1.000
_cell.length_b   1.000
_cell.length_c   1.000
_cell.angle_alpha   90.00
_cell.angle_beta   90.00
_cell.angle_gamma   90.00
#
_symmetry.space_group_name_H-M   'P 1'
#
loop_
_entity.id
_entity.type
_entity.pdbx_description
1 polymer ?
#
loop_
_entity_poly.entity_id
_entity_poly.type
_entity_poly.pdbx_seq_one_letter_code
_entity_poly.pdbx_strand_id
1 'polypeptide(L)'
;MNGKPYHYIDKDIRYLVACMNAHEFRTYASCQGYGLPVDSIMPYIAFTSSVAKASRLSQCLREDAESGDPVLNWGWDITGSFDSTYSLCFRLSPTKPHNHLSRWRRGSLRGDFNVIACYVKKQGEFS
;
A
#
# COMPACT_ATOMS: atom_id res chain seq x y z
N MET A 1 16.96 21.29 -9.18
CA MET A 1 15.89 20.29 -9.27
C MET A 1 14.62 20.92 -8.71
N ASN A 2 13.62 21.19 -9.53
CA ASN A 2 12.33 21.71 -9.05
C ASN A 2 11.60 20.58 -8.35
N GLY A 3 11.71 20.52 -7.03
CA GLY A 3 11.00 19.55 -6.20
C GLY A 3 9.50 19.73 -6.37
N LYS A 4 8.77 18.63 -6.58
CA LYS A 4 7.31 18.69 -6.57
C LYS A 4 6.85 19.18 -5.19
N PRO A 5 5.75 19.94 -5.11
CA PRO A 5 5.22 20.40 -3.83
C PRO A 5 4.99 19.24 -2.87
N TYR A 6 5.15 19.47 -1.56
CA TYR A 6 4.99 18.43 -0.52
C TYR A 6 3.61 17.73 -0.56
N HIS A 7 2.57 18.42 -1.05
CA HIS A 7 1.21 17.89 -1.21
C HIS A 7 0.99 17.12 -2.52
N TYR A 8 2.00 17.00 -3.39
CA TYR A 8 1.87 16.29 -4.65
C TYR A 8 1.84 14.78 -4.41
N ILE A 9 0.68 14.16 -4.66
CA ILE A 9 0.55 12.71 -4.69
C ILE A 9 0.74 12.21 -6.12
N ASP A 10 1.68 11.29 -6.26
CA ASP A 10 2.02 10.58 -7.48
C ASP A 10 0.78 9.94 -8.13
N LYS A 11 0.66 10.09 -9.47
CA LYS A 11 -0.60 9.84 -10.19
C LYS A 11 -1.12 8.40 -10.03
N ASP A 12 -0.23 7.41 -10.03
CA ASP A 12 -0.62 6.01 -10.10
C ASP A 12 -1.13 5.51 -8.75
N ILE A 13 -0.59 6.02 -7.64
CA ILE A 13 -0.97 5.63 -6.28
C ILE A 13 -2.07 6.53 -5.68
N ARG A 14 -2.38 7.66 -6.34
CA ARG A 14 -3.30 8.68 -5.84
C ARG A 14 -4.67 8.14 -5.42
N TYR A 15 -5.25 7.26 -6.24
CA TYR A 15 -6.56 6.70 -5.93
C TYR A 15 -6.55 5.86 -4.64
N LEU A 16 -5.52 5.02 -4.45
CA LEU A 16 -5.36 4.25 -3.23
C LEU A 16 -5.17 5.17 -2.01
N VAL A 17 -4.33 6.20 -2.13
CA VAL A 17 -4.12 7.19 -1.05
C VAL A 17 -5.43 7.90 -0.67
N ALA A 18 -6.21 8.36 -1.66
CA ALA A 18 -7.51 8.98 -1.41
C ALA A 18 -8.49 8.00 -0.74
N CYS A 19 -8.53 6.75 -1.21
CA CYS A 19 -9.35 5.70 -0.63
C CYS A 19 -8.99 5.40 0.83
N MET A 20 -7.70 5.31 1.14
CA MET A 20 -7.20 5.12 2.50
C MET A 20 -7.64 6.24 3.44
N ASN A 21 -7.45 7.50 3.04
CA ASN A 21 -7.89 8.65 3.85
C ASN A 21 -9.41 8.67 4.08
N ALA A 22 -10.20 8.32 3.07
CA ALA A 22 -11.66 8.24 3.18
C ALA A 22 -12.15 7.16 4.16
N HIS A 23 -11.32 6.15 4.46
CA HIS A 23 -11.64 5.02 5.33
C HIS A 23 -10.79 5.00 6.61
N GLU A 24 -10.34 6.17 7.08
CA GLU A 24 -9.61 6.36 8.35
C GLU A 24 -8.23 5.69 8.44
N PHE A 25 -7.60 5.43 7.28
CA PHE A 25 -6.17 5.18 7.19
C PHE A 25 -5.50 6.50 6.83
N ARG A 26 -5.25 7.35 7.83
CA ARG A 26 -4.77 8.73 7.64
C ARG A 26 -3.34 8.71 7.09
N THR A 27 -3.18 8.98 5.81
CA THR A 27 -1.88 8.93 5.14
C THR A 27 -1.10 10.21 5.37
N TYR A 28 0.20 10.11 5.60
CA TYR A 28 1.09 11.28 5.73
C TYR A 28 2.30 11.24 4.80
N ALA A 29 2.59 10.09 4.18
CA ALA A 29 3.59 10.00 3.11
C ALA A 29 3.22 8.87 2.15
N SER A 30 3.60 9.01 0.88
CA SER A 30 3.46 7.94 -0.11
C SER A 30 4.48 8.08 -1.23
N CYS A 31 4.77 6.97 -1.90
CA CYS A 31 5.54 6.93 -3.13
C CYS A 31 4.96 5.85 -4.03
N GLN A 32 4.80 6.11 -5.34
CA GLN A 32 4.34 5.09 -6.28
C GLN A 32 5.44 4.10 -6.72
N GLY A 33 6.68 4.32 -6.25
CA GLY A 33 7.86 3.59 -6.71
C GLY A 33 8.34 4.06 -8.09
N TYR A 34 9.58 3.74 -8.44
CA TYR A 34 10.20 4.11 -9.71
C TYR A 34 11.39 3.19 -10.04
N GLY A 35 11.94 3.34 -11.25
CA GLY A 35 13.04 2.50 -11.75
C GLY A 35 12.60 1.24 -12.51
N LEU A 36 13.59 0.62 -13.14
CA LEU A 36 13.54 -0.68 -13.82
C LEU A 36 14.75 -1.51 -13.37
N PRO A 37 14.57 -2.75 -12.86
CA PRO A 37 13.31 -3.43 -12.60
C PRO A 37 12.40 -2.67 -11.62
N VAL A 38 11.10 -2.97 -11.61
CA VAL A 38 10.09 -2.13 -10.95
C VAL A 38 10.22 -2.11 -9.42
N ASP A 39 10.97 -3.07 -8.88
CA ASP A 39 11.36 -3.22 -7.49
C ASP A 39 12.66 -2.51 -7.10
N SER A 40 13.31 -1.80 -8.03
CA SER A 40 14.46 -0.94 -7.72
C SER A 40 14.10 0.07 -6.63
N ILE A 41 12.93 0.72 -6.74
CA ILE A 41 12.37 1.56 -5.70
C ILE A 41 10.88 1.23 -5.56
N MET A 42 10.56 0.57 -4.45
CA MET A 42 9.23 0.06 -4.16
C MET A 42 8.25 1.18 -3.79
N PRO A 43 6.97 1.06 -4.20
CA PRO A 43 5.93 1.91 -3.65
C PRO A 43 5.76 1.70 -2.14
N TYR A 44 5.26 2.73 -1.47
CA TYR A 44 4.79 2.60 -0.09
C TYR A 44 3.74 3.65 0.22
N ILE A 45 2.95 3.40 1.26
CA ILE A 45 2.07 4.39 1.90
C ILE A 45 2.30 4.31 3.40
N ALA A 46 2.66 5.44 4.01
CA ALA A 46 2.79 5.58 5.45
C ALA A 46 1.54 6.27 6.01
N PHE A 47 0.96 5.69 7.06
CA PHE A 47 -0.32 6.10 7.59
C PHE A 47 -0.44 5.85 9.09
N THR A 48 -1.41 6.51 9.72
CA THR A 48 -1.89 6.20 11.06
C THR A 48 -3.31 5.64 10.98
N SER A 49 -3.65 4.74 11.88
CA SER A 49 -4.99 4.17 12.03
C SER A 49 -5.11 3.48 13.39
N SER A 50 -6.28 2.92 13.72
CA SER A 50 -6.38 2.00 14.85
C SER A 50 -5.67 0.69 14.55
N VAL A 51 -5.11 0.05 15.58
CA VAL A 51 -4.48 -1.27 15.45
C VAL A 51 -5.47 -2.30 14.88
N ALA A 52 -6.74 -2.22 15.28
CA ALA A 52 -7.79 -3.11 14.77
C ALA A 52 -7.98 -2.98 13.25
N LYS A 53 -8.05 -1.76 12.70
CA LYS A 53 -8.20 -1.56 11.24
C LYS A 53 -6.94 -1.98 10.48
N ALA A 54 -5.77 -1.63 10.99
CA ALA A 54 -4.50 -2.06 10.39
C ALA A 54 -4.36 -3.59 10.39
N SER A 55 -4.76 -4.25 11.49
CA SER A 55 -4.75 -5.71 11.62
C SER A 55 -5.68 -6.39 10.62
N ARG A 56 -6.93 -5.93 10.48
CA ARG A 56 -7.86 -6.50 9.51
C ARG A 56 -7.39 -6.35 8.06
N LEU A 57 -6.83 -5.18 7.71
CA LEU A 57 -6.24 -4.99 6.39
C LEU A 57 -5.03 -5.93 6.19
N SER A 58 -4.16 -6.06 7.19
CA SER A 58 -3.02 -6.98 7.15
C SER A 58 -3.45 -8.43 6.98
N GLN A 59 -4.55 -8.83 7.63
CA GLN A 59 -5.15 -10.15 7.46
C GLN A 59 -5.58 -10.39 6.01
N CYS A 60 -6.33 -9.46 5.40
CA CYS A 60 -6.75 -9.60 4.00
C CYS A 60 -5.56 -9.73 3.04
N LEU A 61 -4.49 -8.95 3.26
CA LEU A 61 -3.29 -9.01 2.42
C LEU A 61 -2.58 -10.36 2.55
N ARG A 62 -2.54 -10.93 3.77
CA ARG A 62 -1.92 -12.22 4.04
C ARG A 62 -2.73 -13.38 3.47
N GLU A 63 -4.05 -13.35 3.66
CA GLU A 63 -4.97 -14.36 3.12
C GLU A 63 -4.90 -14.42 1.58
N ASP A 64 -4.80 -13.26 0.90
CA ASP A 64 -4.58 -13.22 -0.55
C ASP A 64 -3.23 -13.84 -0.94
N ALA A 65 -2.15 -13.42 -0.26
CA ALA A 65 -0.79 -13.89 -0.56
C ALA A 65 -0.57 -15.39 -0.31
N GLU A 66 -1.30 -15.97 0.65
CA GLU A 66 -1.25 -17.40 1.00
C GLU A 66 -2.26 -18.25 0.22
N SER A 67 -3.14 -17.62 -0.57
CA SER A 67 -4.11 -18.33 -1.39
C SER A 67 -3.45 -19.06 -2.56
N GLY A 68 -4.11 -20.10 -3.08
CA GLY A 68 -3.64 -20.84 -4.26
C GLY A 68 -3.72 -20.05 -5.57
N ASP A 69 -4.50 -18.96 -5.59
CA ASP A 69 -4.67 -18.06 -6.74
C ASP A 69 -4.78 -16.60 -6.27
N PRO A 70 -3.65 -15.96 -5.90
CA PRO A 70 -3.64 -14.58 -5.39
C PRO A 70 -4.19 -13.59 -6.41
N VAL A 71 -5.05 -12.66 -5.95
CA VAL A 71 -5.57 -11.59 -6.80
C VAL A 71 -4.51 -10.50 -6.99
N LEU A 72 -3.68 -10.26 -5.98
CA LEU A 72 -2.55 -9.34 -6.07
C LEU A 72 -1.41 -9.99 -6.87
N ASN A 73 -0.72 -9.17 -7.67
CA ASN A 73 0.46 -9.61 -8.42
C ASN A 73 1.71 -9.68 -7.53
N TRP A 74 1.70 -8.93 -6.43
CA TRP A 74 2.74 -8.88 -5.42
C TRP A 74 2.17 -9.25 -4.07
N GLY A 75 3.01 -9.86 -3.22
CA GLY A 75 2.74 -9.85 -1.80
C GLY A 75 2.79 -8.41 -1.30
N TRP A 76 1.93 -8.09 -0.34
CA TRP A 76 1.88 -6.79 0.31
C TRP A 76 1.83 -6.99 1.82
N ASP A 77 2.47 -6.11 2.57
CA ASP A 77 2.54 -6.22 4.02
C ASP A 77 2.39 -4.86 4.70
N ILE A 78 1.95 -4.91 5.96
CA ILE A 78 1.84 -3.75 6.85
C ILE A 78 2.84 -3.91 7.98
N THR A 79 3.82 -3.01 8.06
CA THR A 79 4.76 -2.95 9.18
C THR A 79 4.39 -1.82 10.13
N GLY A 80 4.34 -2.10 11.43
CA GLY A 80 4.17 -1.09 12.49
C GLY A 80 5.51 -0.59 13.02
N SER A 81 5.62 0.71 13.28
CA SER A 81 6.79 1.35 13.89
C SER A 81 6.37 2.59 14.67
N PHE A 82 7.15 2.98 15.69
CA PHE A 82 6.94 4.25 16.37
C PHE A 82 7.66 5.39 15.65
N ASP A 83 7.01 6.55 15.56
CA ASP A 83 7.64 7.77 15.05
C ASP A 83 8.49 8.49 16.13
N SER A 84 9.03 9.66 15.80
CA SER A 84 9.84 10.47 16.72
C SER A 84 9.07 11.03 17.91
N THR A 85 7.74 10.94 17.91
CA THR A 85 6.85 11.34 19.01
C THR A 85 6.30 10.13 19.78
N TYR A 86 6.84 8.93 19.51
CA TYR A 86 6.40 7.67 20.11
C TYR A 86 4.95 7.28 19.74
N SER A 87 4.42 7.82 18.64
CA SER A 87 3.11 7.44 18.12
C SER A 87 3.24 6.23 17.18
N LEU A 88 2.35 5.24 17.36
CA LEU A 88 2.34 4.06 16.50
C LEU A 88 1.89 4.44 15.08
N CYS A 89 2.75 4.17 14.11
CA CYS A 89 2.54 4.38 12.69
C CYS A 89 2.62 3.07 11.93
N PHE A 90 2.05 3.04 10.73
CA PHE A 90 2.03 1.89 9.86
C PHE A 90 2.58 2.24 8.47
N ARG A 91 3.19 1.26 7.83
CA ARG A 91 3.66 1.33 6.44
C ARG A 91 3.12 0.15 5.65
N LEU A 92 2.38 0.46 4.58
CA LEU A 92 1.99 -0.50 3.56
C LEU A 92 3.03 -0.50 2.43
N SER A 93 3.59 -1.66 2.10
CA SER A 93 4.55 -1.81 1.01
C SER A 93 4.53 -3.21 0.40
N PRO A 94 4.91 -3.38 -0.87
CA PRO A 94 5.00 -4.69 -1.49
C PRO A 94 6.23 -5.45 -0.94
N THR A 95 6.14 -6.77 -0.98
CA THR A 95 7.22 -7.68 -0.63
C THR A 95 7.81 -8.31 -1.90
N LYS A 96 7.51 -9.57 -2.20
CA LYS A 96 7.97 -10.28 -3.39
C LYS A 96 6.84 -10.40 -4.42
N PRO A 97 7.15 -10.40 -5.72
CA PRO A 97 6.14 -10.69 -6.73
C PRO A 97 5.74 -12.16 -6.68
N HIS A 98 4.47 -12.47 -6.88
CA HIS A 98 4.00 -13.85 -7.02
C HIS A 98 4.47 -14.49 -8.34
N ASN A 99 4.64 -13.67 -9.38
CA ASN A 99 5.20 -14.07 -10.67
C ASN A 99 6.45 -13.23 -11.01
N HIS A 100 7.55 -13.89 -11.39
CA HIS A 100 8.81 -13.23 -11.77
C HIS A 100 8.66 -12.16 -12.87
N LEU A 101 7.68 -12.29 -13.77
CA LEU A 101 7.42 -11.30 -14.83
C LEU A 101 6.92 -9.97 -14.26
N SER A 102 6.25 -9.96 -13.10
CA SER A 102 5.75 -8.76 -12.44
C SER A 102 6.88 -7.77 -12.10
N ARG A 103 8.08 -8.28 -11.81
CA ARG A 103 9.30 -7.48 -11.56
C ARG A 103 9.64 -6.52 -12.71
N TRP A 104 9.15 -6.78 -13.91
CA TRP A 104 9.44 -5.97 -15.10
C TRP A 104 8.26 -5.13 -15.58
N ARG A 105 7.08 -5.29 -14.96
CA ARG A 105 5.83 -4.69 -15.42
C ARG A 105 5.28 -3.72 -14.39
N ARG A 106 5.48 -2.41 -14.59
CA ARG A 106 4.91 -1.40 -13.67
C ARG A 106 3.39 -1.54 -13.54
N GLY A 107 2.74 -2.03 -14.59
CA GLY A 107 1.31 -2.36 -14.61
C GLY A 107 0.88 -3.34 -13.52
N SER A 108 1.74 -4.24 -13.04
CA SER A 108 1.37 -5.17 -11.96
C SER A 108 1.15 -4.43 -10.64
N LEU A 109 2.03 -3.50 -10.27
CA LEU A 109 1.87 -2.68 -9.06
C LEU A 109 0.66 -1.75 -9.17
N ARG A 110 0.43 -1.20 -10.38
CA ARG A 110 -0.77 -0.38 -10.64
C ARG A 110 -2.07 -1.18 -10.49
N GLY A 111 -2.07 -2.44 -10.92
CA GLY A 111 -3.19 -3.36 -10.72
C GLY A 111 -3.46 -3.54 -9.23
N ASP A 112 -2.41 -3.86 -8.47
CA ASP A 112 -2.51 -4.09 -7.02
C ASP A 112 -3.06 -2.87 -6.27
N PHE A 113 -2.69 -1.64 -6.66
CA PHE A 113 -3.23 -0.43 -6.01
C PHE A 113 -4.77 -0.38 -6.03
N ASN A 114 -5.39 -0.82 -7.13
CA ASN A 114 -6.85 -0.85 -7.24
C ASN A 114 -7.47 -1.95 -6.40
N VAL A 115 -6.85 -3.13 -6.35
CA VAL A 115 -7.31 -4.27 -5.54
C VAL A 115 -7.21 -3.95 -4.05
N ILE A 116 -6.09 -3.36 -3.61
CA ILE A 116 -5.92 -2.94 -2.22
C ILE A 116 -6.95 -1.87 -1.84
N ALA A 117 -7.29 -0.94 -2.75
CA ALA A 117 -8.35 0.03 -2.49
C ALA A 117 -9.70 -0.67 -2.20
N CYS A 118 -10.00 -1.79 -2.86
CA CYS A 118 -11.17 -2.60 -2.53
C CYS A 118 -11.08 -3.24 -1.14
N TYR A 119 -9.90 -3.75 -0.73
CA TYR A 119 -9.70 -4.27 0.63
C TYR A 119 -9.86 -3.19 1.69
N VAL A 120 -9.35 -1.97 1.44
CA VAL A 120 -9.52 -0.81 2.32
C VAL A 120 -10.99 -0.46 2.50
N LYS A 121 -11.79 -0.42 1.42
CA LYS A 121 -13.23 -0.13 1.49
C LYS A 121 -13.98 -1.10 2.38
N LYS A 122 -13.69 -2.41 2.23
CA LYS A 122 -14.29 -3.46 3.07
C LYS A 122 -14.05 -3.22 4.57
N GLN A 123 -12.97 -2.56 4.96
CA GLN A 123 -12.69 -2.28 6.39
C GLN A 123 -13.54 -1.16 6.98
N GLY A 124 -14.09 -0.27 6.15
CA GLY A 124 -14.97 0.81 6.61
C GLY A 124 -16.41 0.36 6.85
N GLU A 125 -16.84 -0.76 6.27
CA GLU A 125 -18.20 -1.30 6.44
C GLU A 125 -18.41 -1.98 7.81
N PHE A 126 -17.33 -2.30 8.52
CA PHE A 126 -17.34 -2.92 9.86
C PHE A 126 -17.02 -1.92 10.99
N SER A 127 -17.27 -0.62 10.75
CA SER A 127 -17.01 0.47 11.71
C SER A 127 -18.29 0.99 12.33
#